data_AF-X1E386-F1
#
_entry.id   AF-X1E386-F1
#
_cell.length_a   1.000
_cell.length_b   1.000
_cell.length_c   1.000
_cell.angle_alpha   90.00
_cell.angle_beta   90.00
_cell.angle_gamma   90.00
#
_symmetry.space_group_name_H-M   'P 1'
#
loop_
_entity.id
_entity.type
_entity.pdbx_description
1 polymer ?
#
loop_
_entity_poly.entity_id
_entity_poly.type
_entity_poly.pdbx_seq_one_letter_code
_entity_poly.pdbx_strand_id
1 'polypeptide(L)'
;MLNLVLREIRKSDLSKLREWRNSNRKWFYNQSFITEAMQEKWYEKYLSDDSDILFIAERRHPLETENTAYKDGFPIGTYGLSNIDHNAKNAEVTRLLIGEKIGKGLGVEIITLVLKYA
;
A
#
# COMPACT_ATOMS: atom_id res chain seq x y z
N MET A 1 -13.23 -16.01 -0.11
CA MET A 1 -12.62 -15.58 -1.39
C MET A 1 -12.05 -14.19 -1.17
N LEU A 2 -10.82 -13.91 -1.62
CA LEU A 2 -10.21 -12.58 -1.46
C LEU A 2 -10.79 -11.64 -2.53
N ASN A 3 -11.30 -10.49 -2.11
CA ASN A 3 -11.81 -9.39 -2.91
C ASN A 3 -10.71 -8.39 -3.33
N LEU A 4 -9.51 -8.54 -2.80
CA LEU A 4 -8.34 -7.72 -3.13
C LEU A 4 -7.30 -8.51 -3.93
N VAL A 5 -6.50 -7.77 -4.68
CA VAL A 5 -5.29 -8.23 -5.37
C VAL A 5 -4.14 -7.27 -5.08
N LEU A 6 -2.91 -7.75 -5.20
CA LEU A 6 -1.72 -6.91 -5.07
C LEU A 6 -1.13 -6.62 -6.44
N ARG A 7 -0.65 -5.40 -6.61
CA ARG A 7 0.31 -5.05 -7.65
C ARG A 7 1.38 -4.15 -7.07
N GLU A 8 2.58 -4.16 -7.65
CA GLU A 8 3.60 -3.19 -7.27
C GLU A 8 3.11 -1.75 -7.54
N ILE A 9 3.61 -0.86 -6.69
CA ILE A 9 3.45 0.59 -6.84
C ILE A 9 3.96 1.07 -8.19
N ARG A 10 3.27 2.06 -8.75
CA ARG A 10 3.65 2.80 -9.95
C ARG A 10 3.77 4.29 -9.61
N LYS A 11 4.46 5.05 -10.46
CA LYS A 11 4.57 6.52 -10.31
C LYS A 11 3.20 7.21 -10.22
N SER A 12 2.18 6.69 -10.92
CA SER A 12 0.80 7.20 -10.88
C SER A 12 0.12 7.09 -9.51
N ASP A 13 0.63 6.24 -8.61
CA ASP A 13 0.05 6.05 -7.27
C ASP A 13 0.56 7.07 -6.26
N LEU A 14 1.64 7.79 -6.56
CA LEU A 14 2.34 8.63 -5.59
C LEU A 14 1.45 9.72 -4.98
N SER A 15 0.57 10.34 -5.77
CA SER A 15 -0.38 11.33 -5.23
C SER A 15 -1.31 10.69 -4.20
N LYS A 16 -1.92 9.56 -4.57
CA LYS A 16 -2.87 8.84 -3.71
C LYS A 16 -2.22 8.34 -2.42
N LEU A 17 -1.00 7.80 -2.53
CA LEU A 17 -0.20 7.37 -1.38
C LEU A 17 0.12 8.50 -0.44
N ARG A 18 0.59 9.63 -0.98
CA ARG A 18 0.89 10.84 -0.22
C ARG A 18 -0.36 11.38 0.49
N GLU A 19 -1.50 11.41 -0.20
CA GLU A 19 -2.80 11.81 0.37
C GLU A 19 -3.21 10.91 1.53
N TRP A 20 -3.17 9.59 1.36
CA TRP A 20 -3.49 8.65 2.44
C TRP A 20 -2.53 8.79 3.61
N ARG A 21 -1.22 8.90 3.33
CA ARG A 21 -0.18 9.01 4.35
C ARG A 21 -0.27 10.29 5.18
N ASN A 22 -0.55 11.42 4.53
CA ASN A 22 -0.73 12.71 5.20
C ASN A 22 -2.05 12.77 5.98
N SER A 23 -3.14 12.27 5.40
CA SER A 23 -4.46 12.23 6.06
C SER A 23 -4.47 11.33 7.30
N ASN A 24 -3.61 10.31 7.34
CA ASN A 24 -3.50 9.36 8.45
C ASN A 24 -2.26 9.59 9.33
N ARG A 25 -1.57 10.73 9.21
CA ARG A 25 -0.27 11.00 9.87
C ARG A 25 -0.21 10.68 11.37
N LYS A 26 -1.32 10.86 12.10
CA LYS A 26 -1.41 10.60 13.55
C LYS A 26 -1.14 9.15 13.96
N TRP A 27 -1.22 8.22 13.01
CA TRP A 27 -0.99 6.79 13.25
C TRP A 27 0.44 6.34 12.92
N PHE A 28 1.29 7.27 12.48
CA PHE A 28 2.68 7.00 12.13
C PHE A 28 3.64 7.56 13.17
N TYR A 29 4.77 6.88 13.38
CA TYR A 29 5.85 7.38 14.23
C TYR A 29 6.36 8.75 13.77
N ASN A 30 6.64 8.89 12.47
CA ASN A 30 6.94 10.17 11.86
C ASN A 30 5.64 10.85 11.40
N GLN A 31 5.27 11.96 12.01
CA GLN A 31 4.03 12.68 11.69
C GLN A 31 4.23 13.85 10.72
N SER A 32 5.44 14.08 10.23
CA SER A 32 5.77 15.15 9.30
C SER A 32 4.92 15.07 8.04
N PHE A 33 4.53 16.24 7.53
CA PHE A 33 3.82 16.35 6.27
C PHE A 33 4.76 16.01 5.09
N ILE A 34 4.27 15.19 4.17
CA ILE A 34 5.00 14.78 2.97
C ILE A 34 4.54 15.63 1.79
N THR A 35 5.46 16.41 1.24
CA THR A 35 5.23 17.16 0.00
C THR A 35 5.36 16.25 -1.22
N GLU A 36 4.87 16.71 -2.36
CA GLU A 36 5.02 15.99 -3.63
C GLU A 36 6.49 15.72 -3.97
N ALA A 37 7.34 16.75 -3.92
CA ALA A 37 8.78 16.61 -4.17
C ALA A 37 9.47 15.61 -3.22
N MET A 38 9.05 15.54 -1.95
CA MET A 38 9.56 14.53 -1.01
C MET A 38 9.14 13.11 -1.41
N GLN A 39 7.89 12.94 -1.85
CA GLN A 39 7.36 11.65 -2.29
C GLN A 39 8.04 11.19 -3.59
N GLU A 40 8.30 12.09 -4.53
CA GLU A 40 9.03 11.80 -5.78
C GLU A 40 10.46 11.35 -5.49
N LYS A 41 11.20 12.10 -4.67
CA LYS A 41 12.56 11.74 -4.26
C LYS A 41 12.62 10.39 -3.54
N TRP A 42 11.62 10.08 -2.71
CA TRP A 42 11.50 8.77 -2.09
C TRP A 42 11.29 7.67 -3.14
N TYR A 43 10.44 7.90 -4.13
CA TYR A 43 10.15 6.91 -5.17
C TYR A 43 11.37 6.64 -6.07
N GLU A 44 12.15 7.66 -6.41
CA GLU A 44 13.42 7.49 -7.14
C GLU A 44 14.39 6.58 -6.40
N LYS A 45 14.54 6.76 -5.08
CA LYS A 45 15.35 5.87 -4.26
C LYS A 45 14.77 4.45 -4.23
N TYR A 46 13.45 4.34 -4.02
CA TYR A 46 12.74 3.06 -3.97
C TYR A 46 12.96 2.22 -5.23
N LEU A 47 12.96 2.83 -6.42
CA LEU A 47 13.17 2.09 -7.68
C LEU A 47 14.53 1.38 -7.77
N SER A 48 15.52 1.80 -6.98
CA SER A 48 16.85 1.21 -6.95
C SER A 48 17.10 0.33 -5.72
N ASP A 49 16.10 0.13 -4.87
CA ASP A 49 16.21 -0.57 -3.59
C ASP A 49 15.58 -1.97 -3.70
N ASP A 50 16.42 -3.00 -3.83
CA ASP A 50 15.98 -4.40 -3.92
C ASP A 50 15.68 -5.02 -2.55
N SER A 51 15.83 -4.25 -1.47
CA SER A 51 15.49 -4.64 -0.10
C SER A 51 14.06 -4.24 0.31
N ASP A 52 13.33 -3.56 -0.58
CA ASP A 52 11.98 -3.04 -0.34
C ASP A 52 11.06 -3.37 -1.53
N ILE A 53 9.87 -3.91 -1.25
CA ILE A 53 8.80 -4.07 -2.24
C ILE A 53 7.52 -3.48 -1.66
N LEU A 54 6.93 -2.50 -2.33
CA LEU A 54 5.67 -1.88 -1.94
C LEU A 54 4.56 -2.24 -2.92
N PHE A 55 3.47 -2.79 -2.39
CA PHE A 55 2.27 -3.10 -3.14
C PHE A 55 1.15 -2.10 -2.89
N ILE A 56 0.37 -1.85 -3.93
CA ILE A 56 -1.00 -1.35 -3.85
C ILE A 56 -1.92 -2.56 -3.76
N ALA A 57 -2.81 -2.57 -2.76
CA ALA A 57 -3.93 -3.48 -2.70
C ALA A 57 -5.13 -2.88 -3.43
N GLU A 58 -5.63 -3.57 -4.44
CA GLU A 58 -6.71 -3.11 -5.32
C GLU A 58 -7.93 -4.00 -5.24
N ARG A 59 -9.12 -3.43 -5.45
CA ARG A 59 -10.35 -4.18 -5.66
C ARG A 59 -10.22 -5.08 -6.88
N ARG A 60 -10.55 -6.36 -6.72
CA ARG A 60 -10.70 -7.33 -7.83
C ARG A 60 -12.05 -7.20 -8.55
N HIS A 61 -13.05 -6.72 -7.83
CA HIS A 61 -14.42 -6.63 -8.32
C HIS A 61 -15.03 -5.29 -7.93
N PRO A 62 -15.93 -4.73 -8.75
CA PRO A 62 -16.66 -3.53 -8.38
C PRO A 62 -17.37 -3.67 -7.03
N LEU A 63 -17.55 -2.56 -6.33
CA LEU A 63 -18.35 -2.47 -5.12
C LEU A 63 -19.12 -1.15 -5.15
N GLU A 64 -20.43 -1.23 -5.04
CA GLU A 64 -21.26 -0.05 -4.80
C GLU A 64 -21.51 0.09 -3.30
N THR A 65 -21.31 1.30 -2.81
CA THR A 65 -21.71 1.73 -1.47
C THR A 65 -22.71 2.85 -1.64
N GLU A 66 -23.41 3.23 -0.56
CA GLU A 66 -24.39 4.32 -0.59
C GLU A 66 -23.83 5.64 -1.17
N ASN A 67 -22.51 5.86 -1.06
CA ASN A 67 -21.87 7.13 -1.41
C ASN A 67 -20.84 7.04 -2.54
N THR A 68 -20.40 5.83 -2.92
CA THR A 68 -19.29 5.66 -3.86
C THR A 68 -19.40 4.33 -4.61
N ALA A 69 -19.14 4.36 -5.92
CA ALA A 69 -18.91 3.17 -6.74
C ALA A 69 -17.40 2.95 -6.94
N TYR A 70 -16.89 1.86 -6.39
CA TYR A 70 -15.52 1.41 -6.55
C TYR A 70 -15.43 0.48 -7.74
N LYS A 71 -14.58 0.83 -8.72
CA LYS A 71 -14.38 0.01 -9.92
C LYS A 71 -13.39 -1.12 -9.65
N ASP A 72 -13.30 -2.04 -10.60
CA ASP A 72 -12.18 -2.97 -10.65
C ASP A 72 -10.84 -2.20 -10.74
N GLY A 73 -9.80 -2.73 -10.10
CA GLY A 73 -8.49 -2.08 -9.97
C GLY A 73 -8.48 -0.86 -9.06
N PHE A 74 -9.57 -0.56 -8.34
CA PHE A 74 -9.59 0.61 -7.46
C PHE A 74 -8.65 0.42 -6.26
N PRO A 75 -7.72 1.34 -5.98
CA PRO A 75 -6.72 1.18 -4.94
C PRO A 75 -7.35 1.42 -3.55
N ILE A 76 -7.14 0.48 -2.62
CA ILE A 76 -7.74 0.47 -1.28
C ILE A 76 -6.72 0.80 -0.19
N GLY A 77 -5.47 0.43 -0.40
CA GLY A 77 -4.42 0.61 0.58
C GLY A 77 -3.09 0.07 0.11
N THR A 78 -2.17 -0.08 1.04
CA THR A 78 -0.83 -0.59 0.78
C THR A 78 -0.41 -1.63 1.78
N TYR A 79 0.55 -2.45 1.37
CA TYR A 79 1.40 -3.25 2.22
C TYR A 79 2.67 -3.64 1.47
N GLY A 80 3.70 -4.10 2.16
CA GLY A 80 4.98 -4.37 1.52
C GLY A 80 5.88 -5.27 2.35
N LEU A 81 7.02 -5.58 1.73
CA LEU A 81 8.14 -6.25 2.35
C LEU A 81 9.27 -5.22 2.46
N SER A 82 9.92 -5.16 3.61
CA SER A 82 11.08 -4.29 3.87
C SER A 82 12.22 -5.10 4.46
N ASN A 83 13.44 -4.56 4.38
CA ASN A 83 14.64 -5.21 4.90
C ASN A 83 14.78 -6.65 4.38
N ILE A 84 14.49 -6.86 3.09
CA ILE A 84 14.57 -8.17 2.46
C ILE A 84 16.04 -8.59 2.43
N ASP A 85 16.35 -9.70 3.10
CA ASP A 85 17.63 -10.38 3.00
C ASP A 85 17.48 -11.60 2.07
N HIS A 86 17.98 -11.45 0.84
CA HIS A 86 17.93 -12.50 -0.18
C HIS A 86 18.79 -13.73 0.16
N ASN A 87 19.80 -13.58 1.03
CA ASN A 87 20.64 -14.70 1.47
C ASN A 87 19.99 -15.45 2.63
N ALA A 88 19.56 -14.73 3.67
CA ALA A 88 18.91 -15.32 4.84
C ALA A 88 17.44 -15.69 4.59
N LYS A 89 16.87 -15.27 3.45
CA LYS A 89 15.49 -15.51 3.02
C LYS A 89 14.46 -15.06 4.06
N ASN A 90 14.66 -13.84 4.55
CA ASN A 90 13.73 -13.20 5.47
C ASN A 90 13.43 -11.78 5.02
N ALA A 91 12.31 -11.26 5.50
CA ALA A 91 11.86 -9.90 5.27
C ALA A 91 10.90 -9.49 6.38
N GLU A 92 10.72 -8.19 6.55
CA GLU A 92 9.73 -7.62 7.45
C GLU A 92 8.46 -7.27 6.68
N VAL A 93 7.30 -7.66 7.21
CA VAL A 93 6.02 -7.33 6.60
C VAL A 93 5.53 -5.98 7.12
N THR A 94 5.71 -4.92 6.32
CA THR A 94 5.52 -3.53 6.77
C THR A 94 4.66 -2.71 5.81
N ARG A 95 4.53 -1.40 6.07
CA ARG A 95 3.81 -0.42 5.22
C ARG A 95 2.30 -0.65 5.09
N LEU A 96 1.66 -1.16 6.16
CA LEU A 96 0.19 -1.30 6.17
C LEU A 96 -0.45 0.08 6.23
N LEU A 97 -1.25 0.39 5.22
CA LEU A 97 -2.09 1.58 5.22
C LEU A 97 -3.42 1.24 4.57
N ILE A 98 -4.51 1.38 5.32
CA ILE A 98 -5.85 1.34 4.74
C ILE A 98 -6.23 2.77 4.38
N GLY A 99 -6.18 3.07 3.08
CA GLY A 99 -6.51 4.38 2.55
C GLY A 99 -8.02 4.61 2.44
N GLU A 100 -8.73 3.57 2.03
CA GLU A 100 -10.16 3.63 1.70
C GLU A 100 -10.97 2.82 2.72
N LYS A 101 -11.85 3.50 3.46
CA LYS A 101 -12.59 2.93 4.59
C LYS A 101 -13.91 2.29 4.13
N ILE A 102 -13.80 1.28 3.28
CA ILE A 102 -14.96 0.62 2.65
C ILE A 102 -15.52 -0.56 3.44
N GLY A 103 -14.96 -0.84 4.61
CA GLY A 103 -15.39 -1.94 5.47
C GLY A 103 -14.34 -2.36 6.49
N LYS A 104 -14.62 -3.47 7.18
CA LYS A 104 -13.69 -4.14 8.11
C LYS A 104 -13.01 -5.32 7.43
N GLY A 105 -11.96 -5.86 8.04
CA GLY A 105 -11.25 -7.04 7.53
C GLY A 105 -10.23 -6.77 6.43
N LEU A 106 -10.19 -5.55 5.85
CA LEU A 106 -9.25 -5.17 4.80
C LEU A 106 -7.79 -5.40 5.20
N GLY A 107 -7.41 -5.06 6.42
CA GLY A 107 -6.05 -5.30 6.92
C GLY A 107 -5.67 -6.78 6.93
N VAL A 108 -6.58 -7.65 7.40
CA VAL A 108 -6.37 -9.11 7.41
C VAL A 108 -6.17 -9.64 6.00
N GLU A 109 -7.01 -9.18 5.08
CA GLU A 109 -6.96 -9.60 3.68
C GLU A 109 -5.65 -9.17 2.99
N ILE A 110 -5.23 -7.93 3.17
CA ILE A 110 -3.98 -7.41 2.60
C ILE A 110 -2.76 -8.14 3.18
N ILE A 111 -2.73 -8.34 4.50
CA ILE A 111 -1.64 -9.08 5.16
C ILE A 111 -1.59 -10.52 4.62
N THR A 112 -2.74 -11.18 4.48
CA THR A 112 -2.82 -12.53 3.93
C THR A 112 -2.28 -12.62 2.50
N LEU A 113 -2.53 -11.60 1.67
CA LEU A 113 -2.01 -11.55 0.31
C LEU A 113 -0.49 -11.42 0.27
N VAL A 114 0.10 -10.54 1.09
CA VAL A 114 1.56 -10.38 1.13
C VAL A 114 2.24 -11.62 1.70
N LEU A 115 1.67 -12.23 2.74
CA LEU A 115 2.20 -13.49 3.30
C LEU A 115 2.12 -14.67 2.32
N LYS A 116 1.23 -14.62 1.33
CA LYS A 116 1.18 -15.62 0.24
C LYS A 116 2.15 -15.33 -0.89
N TYR A 117 2.59 -14.08 -1.02
CA TYR A 117 3.57 -13.65 -2.02
C TYR A 117 4.99 -13.99 -1.57
N ALA A 118 5.30 -13.76 -0.30
CA ALA A 118 6.59 -14.09 0.34
C ALA A 118 6.82 -15.61 0.40
#